data_AF-A0A6M3XCA0-F1
#
_entry.id   AF-A0A6M3XCA0-F1
#
_cell.length_a   1.000
_cell.length_b   1.000
_cell.length_c   1.000
_cell.angle_alpha   90.00
_cell.angle_beta   90.00
_cell.angle_gamma   90.00
#
_symmetry.space_group_name_H-M   'P 1'
#
loop_
_entity.id
_entity.type
_entity.pdbx_description
1 polymer ?
#
loop_
_entity_poly.entity_id
_entity_poly.type
_entity_poly.pdbx_seq_one_letter_code
_entity_poly.pdbx_strand_id
1 'polypeptide(L)'
;MTFRRLSLEEEEKLLLQESEETNRENFREILKYFQLCQEDYNRVCDLLDGKIEKDNTYLNTLLKLNYQGRAWYETDDKNEGFVFYIAEVLPQVIRNANILKKEKLLESLQCAGLASYEVFMKNKITINKQEHKLLKLLSNEELVDKNTINHLNQIKSGQTNLICISRNPIDYIFISTNQNFGSCMDMVSSGEGWWLGLGGLSLDPNRLLIFSSTGKIKRFSIQSIELKHFGYVNRSWGLLSENDKIAIVRQYPGTGRELNNILVHLELNTNYFSNSKFKFLVPKLHNNLHSFPYIDNIPFFIPRDEKGFYSTENQSLYGKSAIDTSLCISIQNISENYDLDDNSYSCANCSDSIGEDECCWAEDDGPYCRDCFNDNFFYCSDCGEVDSLENAYSVSNGDYICSDCFNNYYFMCEDCEDTTNQDDESIVSGICSNCFRNNYFECEYCNKGYKNNEMSAIEDVCKDCFLDNYFECEKCCASLENNERSDLGNICKTCVDKHFFLCEKCEEIIEGDPKNILCGGCSNEEC
;
A
#
# COMPACT_ATOMS: atom_id res chain seq x y z
N MET A 1 -1.25 43.71 -25.49
CA MET A 1 -2.39 43.48 -24.58
C MET A 1 -2.19 44.32 -23.33
N THR A 2 -3.23 44.98 -22.83
CA THR A 2 -3.18 45.68 -21.54
C THR A 2 -3.91 44.84 -20.51
N PHE A 3 -3.21 44.48 -19.44
CA PHE A 3 -3.81 43.79 -18.30
C PHE A 3 -4.01 44.80 -17.18
N ARG A 4 -5.19 44.79 -16.57
CA ARG A 4 -5.51 45.58 -15.39
C ARG A 4 -5.64 44.63 -14.21
N ARG A 5 -4.82 44.84 -13.19
CA ARG A 5 -4.97 44.17 -11.90
C ARG A 5 -6.34 44.54 -11.30
N LEU A 6 -7.14 43.56 -10.90
CA LEU A 6 -8.35 43.84 -10.14
C LEU A 6 -8.00 44.34 -8.74
N SER A 7 -8.80 45.26 -8.22
CA SER A 7 -8.75 45.67 -6.82
C SER A 7 -9.25 44.55 -5.90
N LEU A 8 -8.88 44.60 -4.62
CA LEU A 8 -9.32 43.59 -3.65
C LEU A 8 -10.85 43.52 -3.55
N GLU A 9 -11.56 44.65 -3.63
CA GLU A 9 -13.02 44.67 -3.61
C GLU A 9 -13.64 43.99 -4.85
N GLU A 10 -13.03 44.16 -6.02
CA GLU A 10 -13.45 43.47 -7.24
C GLU A 10 -13.19 41.96 -7.15
N GLU A 11 -12.04 41.55 -6.59
CA GLU A 11 -11.73 40.14 -6.33
C GLU A 11 -12.72 39.53 -5.33
N GLU A 12 -13.00 40.18 -4.20
CA GLU A 12 -13.97 39.68 -3.21
C GLU A 12 -15.38 39.49 -3.81
N LYS A 13 -15.84 40.40 -4.67
CA LYS A 13 -17.12 40.26 -5.38
C LYS A 13 -17.15 39.06 -6.32
N LEU A 14 -16.02 38.69 -6.92
CA LEU A 14 -15.90 37.49 -7.74
C LEU A 14 -15.97 36.24 -6.85
N LEU A 15 -15.22 36.24 -5.75
CA LEU A 15 -15.08 35.07 -4.86
C LEU A 15 -16.37 34.72 -4.10
N LEU A 16 -17.19 35.72 -3.75
CA LEU A 16 -18.52 35.49 -3.18
C LEU A 16 -19.42 34.66 -4.11
N GLN A 17 -19.25 34.79 -5.42
CA GLN A 17 -20.04 34.02 -6.40
C GLN A 17 -19.61 32.55 -6.47
N GLU A 18 -18.36 32.27 -6.09
CA GLU A 18 -17.76 30.94 -6.10
C GLU A 18 -18.11 30.12 -4.84
N SER A 19 -18.62 30.76 -3.78
CA SER A 19 -18.84 30.08 -2.48
C SER A 19 -17.55 29.45 -1.93
N GLU A 20 -16.44 30.19 -1.97
CA GLU A 20 -15.09 29.71 -1.64
C GLU A 20 -15.00 28.95 -0.30
N GLU A 21 -15.60 29.47 0.78
CA GLU A 21 -15.59 28.80 2.08
C GLU A 21 -16.24 27.42 2.01
N THR A 22 -17.38 27.31 1.30
CA THR A 22 -18.03 26.03 1.03
C THR A 22 -17.16 25.14 0.16
N ASN A 23 -16.49 25.68 -0.87
CA ASN A 23 -15.57 24.89 -1.70
C ASN A 23 -14.39 24.35 -0.91
N ARG A 24 -13.90 25.07 0.12
CA ARG A 24 -12.81 24.60 0.99
C ARG A 24 -13.22 23.38 1.79
N GLU A 25 -14.39 23.45 2.44
CA GLU A 25 -14.91 22.29 3.19
C GLU A 25 -15.21 21.12 2.26
N ASN A 26 -15.86 21.40 1.13
CA ASN A 26 -16.13 20.39 0.11
C ASN A 26 -14.83 19.78 -0.44
N PHE A 27 -13.78 20.56 -0.60
CA PHE A 27 -12.49 20.07 -1.04
C PHE A 27 -11.82 19.18 0.00
N ARG A 28 -11.92 19.48 1.31
CA ARG A 28 -11.44 18.59 2.38
C ARG A 28 -12.11 17.21 2.35
N GLU A 29 -13.41 17.20 2.06
CA GLU A 29 -14.17 15.96 1.92
C GLU A 29 -13.72 15.16 0.70
N ILE A 30 -13.48 15.82 -0.43
CA ILE A 30 -12.99 15.15 -1.64
C ILE A 30 -11.52 14.73 -1.49
N LEU A 31 -10.72 15.45 -0.68
CA LEU A 31 -9.28 15.21 -0.51
C LEU A 31 -8.98 13.78 -0.03
N LYS A 32 -9.90 13.18 0.73
CA LYS A 32 -9.82 11.80 1.23
C LYS A 32 -9.71 10.76 0.08
N TYR A 33 -10.22 11.09 -1.11
CA TYR A 33 -10.16 10.20 -2.28
C TYR A 33 -8.85 10.30 -3.07
N PHE A 34 -7.97 11.27 -2.77
CA PHE A 34 -6.67 11.44 -3.45
C PHE A 34 -5.59 10.49 -2.93
N GLN A 35 -5.92 9.64 -1.95
CA GLN A 35 -5.02 8.65 -1.36
C GLN A 35 -3.72 9.24 -0.80
N LEU A 36 -3.70 10.51 -0.38
CA LEU A 36 -2.52 11.10 0.28
C LEU A 36 -2.27 10.39 1.61
N CYS A 37 -1.00 10.16 1.96
CA CYS A 37 -0.68 9.71 3.31
C CYS A 37 -1.16 10.74 4.34
N GLN A 38 -1.38 10.32 5.59
CA GLN A 38 -1.98 11.19 6.61
C GLN A 38 -1.16 12.48 6.85
N GLU A 39 0.17 12.39 6.79
CA GLU A 39 1.06 13.55 6.91
C GLU A 39 0.80 14.57 5.79
N ASP A 40 0.77 14.13 4.53
CA ASP A 40 0.57 15.00 3.38
C ASP A 40 -0.87 15.51 3.25
N TYR A 41 -1.86 14.69 3.64
CA TYR A 41 -3.24 15.14 3.80
C TYR A 41 -3.31 16.33 4.76
N ASN A 42 -2.64 16.21 5.92
CA ASN A 42 -2.59 17.28 6.92
C ASN A 42 -1.88 18.52 6.38
N ARG A 43 -0.77 18.36 5.64
CA ARG A 43 -0.06 19.49 5.01
C ARG A 43 -0.95 20.24 4.02
N VAL A 44 -1.74 19.55 3.19
CA VAL A 44 -2.70 20.20 2.28
C VAL A 44 -3.81 20.90 3.07
N CYS A 45 -4.30 20.27 4.13
CA CYS A 45 -5.29 20.87 5.03
C CYS A 45 -4.78 22.14 5.72
N ASP A 46 -3.53 22.16 6.18
CA ASP A 46 -2.89 23.33 6.76
C ASP A 46 -2.69 24.45 5.73
N LEU A 47 -2.34 24.10 4.49
CA LEU A 47 -2.28 25.04 3.38
C LEU A 47 -3.66 25.67 3.11
N LEU A 48 -4.73 24.87 3.14
CA LEU A 48 -6.10 25.39 3.09
C LEU A 48 -6.34 26.32 4.28
N ASP A 49 -5.95 26.01 5.51
CA ASP A 49 -6.16 26.92 6.64
C ASP A 49 -5.27 28.17 6.64
N GLY A 50 -4.40 28.34 5.64
CA GLY A 50 -3.45 29.45 5.61
C GLY A 50 -2.31 29.29 6.62
N LYS A 51 -2.13 28.10 7.20
CA LYS A 51 -1.01 27.74 8.11
C LYS A 51 0.22 27.33 7.31
N ILE A 52 0.68 28.25 6.46
CA ILE A 52 1.67 27.95 5.42
C ILE A 52 3.11 28.08 5.94
N GLU A 53 3.98 27.13 5.59
CA GLU A 53 5.44 27.25 5.79
C GLU A 53 6.05 28.46 5.06
N LYS A 54 7.15 28.99 5.59
CA LYS A 54 7.80 30.21 5.09
C LYS A 54 8.11 30.16 3.58
N ASP A 55 8.65 29.07 3.06
CA ASP A 55 9.02 28.95 1.64
C ASP A 55 7.80 28.97 0.71
N ASN A 56 6.68 28.40 1.18
CA ASN A 56 5.41 28.44 0.48
C ASN A 56 4.77 29.83 0.46
N THR A 57 5.33 30.86 1.11
CA THR A 57 4.84 32.24 1.00
C THR A 57 5.60 33.08 -0.02
N TYR A 58 6.72 32.57 -0.56
CA TYR A 58 7.57 33.32 -1.48
C TYR A 58 6.84 33.74 -2.76
N LEU A 59 6.23 32.77 -3.46
CA LEU A 59 5.44 33.04 -4.66
C LEU A 59 4.26 33.97 -4.37
N ASN A 60 3.60 33.81 -3.22
CA ASN A 60 2.47 34.65 -2.83
C ASN A 60 2.91 36.12 -2.73
N THR A 61 4.08 36.35 -2.14
CA THR A 61 4.69 37.69 -2.03
C THR A 61 5.12 38.22 -3.39
N LEU A 62 5.85 37.42 -4.18
CA LEU A 62 6.35 37.80 -5.50
C LEU A 62 5.22 38.22 -6.44
N LEU A 63 4.11 37.47 -6.42
CA LEU A 63 2.96 37.68 -7.31
C LEU A 63 1.88 38.57 -6.69
N LYS A 64 2.06 39.02 -5.45
CA LYS A 64 1.08 39.79 -4.69
C LYS A 64 -0.29 39.12 -4.67
N LEU A 65 -0.30 37.81 -4.42
CA LEU A 65 -1.52 37.03 -4.29
C LEU A 65 -2.31 37.52 -3.07
N ASN A 66 -3.64 37.48 -3.17
CA ASN A 66 -4.53 37.80 -2.06
C ASN A 66 -4.51 36.71 -0.97
N TYR A 67 -5.35 36.86 0.05
CA TYR A 67 -5.41 35.94 1.19
C TYR A 67 -5.82 34.50 0.81
N GLN A 68 -6.39 34.31 -0.38
CA GLN A 68 -6.76 33.00 -0.92
C GLN A 68 -5.68 32.43 -1.86
N GLY A 69 -4.53 33.10 -1.99
CA GLY A 69 -3.49 32.68 -2.92
C GLY A 69 -3.88 32.91 -4.38
N ARG A 70 -4.75 33.88 -4.68
CA ARG A 70 -5.19 34.21 -6.05
C ARG A 70 -4.78 35.61 -6.46
N ALA A 71 -4.65 35.79 -7.77
CA ALA A 71 -4.37 37.06 -8.38
C ALA A 71 -5.14 37.23 -9.69
N TRP A 72 -6.13 38.14 -9.70
CA TRP A 72 -6.96 38.39 -10.86
C TRP A 72 -6.54 39.60 -11.70
N TYR A 73 -6.65 39.43 -13.01
CA TYR A 73 -6.40 40.44 -14.02
C TYR A 73 -7.57 40.48 -15.00
N GLU A 74 -8.02 41.67 -15.33
CA GLU A 74 -8.95 41.92 -16.42
C GLU A 74 -8.16 42.33 -17.67
N THR A 75 -8.67 41.97 -18.84
CA THR A 75 -8.09 42.35 -20.12
C THR A 75 -9.17 42.89 -21.06
N ASP A 76 -8.82 43.95 -21.78
CA ASP A 76 -9.67 44.57 -22.80
C ASP A 76 -9.49 43.86 -24.15
N ASP A 77 -10.15 42.71 -24.27
CA ASP A 77 -10.02 41.82 -25.43
C ASP A 77 -10.66 42.36 -26.71
N LYS A 78 -11.49 43.40 -26.61
CA LYS A 78 -12.25 43.90 -27.76
C LYS A 78 -11.31 44.44 -28.84
N ASN A 79 -10.29 45.18 -28.43
CA ASN A 79 -9.28 45.72 -29.33
C ASN A 79 -8.40 44.60 -29.91
N GLU A 80 -8.03 43.61 -29.09
CA GLU A 80 -7.19 42.51 -29.55
C GLU A 80 -7.93 41.58 -30.53
N GLY A 81 -9.18 41.23 -30.25
CA GLY A 81 -9.96 40.42 -31.18
C GLY A 81 -10.16 41.09 -32.52
N PHE A 82 -10.23 42.42 -32.54
CA PHE A 82 -10.21 43.16 -33.78
C PHE A 82 -8.85 43.10 -34.48
N VAL A 83 -7.74 43.28 -33.75
CA VAL A 83 -6.39 43.13 -34.31
C VAL A 83 -6.18 41.74 -34.90
N PHE A 84 -6.55 40.68 -34.18
CA PHE A 84 -6.52 39.29 -34.68
C PHE A 84 -7.40 39.11 -35.92
N TYR A 85 -8.63 39.66 -35.89
CA TYR A 85 -9.52 39.62 -37.06
C TYR A 85 -8.90 40.28 -38.30
N ILE A 86 -8.24 41.43 -38.14
CA ILE A 86 -7.57 42.14 -39.22
C ILE A 86 -6.31 41.41 -39.70
N ALA A 87 -5.48 40.91 -38.78
CA ALA A 87 -4.18 40.33 -39.09
C ALA A 87 -4.28 38.92 -39.67
N GLU A 88 -5.20 38.09 -39.15
CA GLU A 88 -5.25 36.66 -39.48
C GLU A 88 -6.50 36.30 -40.29
N VAL A 89 -7.67 36.75 -39.83
CA VAL A 89 -8.94 36.29 -40.39
C VAL A 89 -9.29 36.99 -41.69
N LEU A 90 -9.10 38.30 -41.78
CA LEU A 90 -9.41 39.06 -43.00
C LEU A 90 -8.57 38.60 -44.21
N PRO A 91 -7.24 38.36 -44.09
CA PRO A 91 -6.48 37.76 -45.18
C PRO A 91 -6.97 36.37 -45.59
N GLN A 92 -7.39 35.55 -44.63
CA GLN A 92 -7.99 34.23 -44.91
C GLN A 92 -9.30 34.37 -45.69
N VAL A 93 -10.19 35.29 -45.28
CA VAL A 93 -11.45 35.59 -45.98
C VAL A 93 -11.18 35.97 -47.44
N ILE A 94 -10.24 36.89 -47.67
CA ILE A 94 -9.87 37.35 -49.01
C ILE A 94 -9.33 36.17 -49.85
N ARG A 95 -8.41 35.40 -49.27
CA ARG A 95 -7.80 34.23 -49.94
C ARG A 95 -8.86 33.18 -50.32
N ASN A 96 -9.71 32.80 -49.38
CA ASN A 96 -10.72 31.76 -49.58
C ASN A 96 -11.79 32.21 -50.56
N ALA A 97 -12.21 33.47 -50.52
CA ALA A 97 -13.15 34.00 -51.49
C ALA A 97 -12.58 33.99 -52.92
N ASN A 98 -11.28 34.28 -53.10
CA ASN A 98 -10.63 34.14 -54.40
C ASN A 98 -10.59 32.68 -54.87
N ILE A 99 -10.24 31.73 -53.99
CA ILE A 99 -10.19 30.30 -54.31
C ILE A 99 -11.57 29.76 -54.72
N LEU A 100 -12.61 30.13 -53.96
CA LEU A 100 -13.99 29.70 -54.18
C LEU A 100 -14.71 30.48 -55.30
N LYS A 101 -14.00 31.38 -56.02
CA LYS A 101 -14.55 32.23 -57.09
C LYS A 101 -15.76 33.05 -56.64
N LYS A 102 -15.66 33.63 -55.43
CA LYS A 102 -16.67 34.49 -54.80
C LYS A 102 -16.29 35.97 -54.91
N GLU A 103 -15.71 36.43 -56.03
CA GLU A 103 -15.24 37.83 -56.14
C GLU A 103 -16.39 38.84 -56.00
N LYS A 104 -17.57 38.54 -56.55
CA LYS A 104 -18.76 39.38 -56.40
C LYS A 104 -19.19 39.54 -54.94
N LEU A 105 -18.99 38.51 -54.11
CA LEU A 105 -19.27 38.59 -52.69
C LEU A 105 -18.25 39.52 -52.01
N LEU A 106 -16.95 39.39 -52.31
CA LEU A 106 -15.91 40.32 -51.79
C LEU A 106 -16.18 41.77 -52.19
N GLU A 107 -16.55 42.03 -53.44
CA GLU A 107 -16.95 43.37 -53.91
C GLU A 107 -18.14 43.90 -53.12
N SER A 108 -19.15 43.04 -52.88
CA SER A 108 -20.35 43.39 -52.13
C SER A 108 -20.09 43.60 -50.63
N LEU A 109 -19.08 42.94 -50.08
CA LEU A 109 -18.65 43.10 -48.69
C LEU A 109 -17.85 44.40 -48.48
N GLN A 110 -17.33 45.01 -49.54
CA GLN A 110 -16.45 46.20 -49.50
C GLN A 110 -15.28 45.99 -48.54
N CYS A 111 -14.08 45.64 -49.02
CA CYS A 111 -12.93 45.33 -48.14
C CYS A 111 -12.67 46.36 -47.02
N ALA A 112 -12.93 47.66 -47.26
CA ALA A 112 -12.86 48.71 -46.25
C ALA A 112 -13.92 48.59 -45.13
N GLY A 113 -15.14 48.13 -45.47
CA GLY A 113 -16.21 47.83 -44.52
C GLY A 113 -15.90 46.60 -43.67
N LEU A 114 -15.33 45.55 -44.25
CA LEU A 114 -14.85 44.39 -43.48
C LEU A 114 -13.77 44.80 -42.47
N ALA A 115 -12.84 45.68 -42.86
CA ALA A 115 -11.78 46.16 -41.99
C ALA A 115 -12.23 47.18 -40.91
N SER A 116 -13.52 47.48 -40.79
CA SER A 116 -14.02 48.46 -39.81
C SER A 116 -14.18 47.84 -38.42
N TYR A 117 -13.61 48.50 -37.40
CA TYR A 117 -13.80 48.15 -35.99
C TYR A 117 -15.28 48.12 -35.62
N GLU A 118 -16.08 49.07 -36.12
CA GLU A 118 -17.51 49.15 -35.84
C GLU A 118 -18.27 47.95 -36.41
N VAL A 119 -17.97 47.57 -37.65
CA VAL A 119 -18.59 46.40 -38.33
C VAL A 119 -18.21 45.11 -37.61
N PHE A 120 -16.93 44.97 -37.26
CA PHE A 120 -16.45 43.87 -36.45
C PHE A 120 -17.19 43.83 -35.11
N MET A 121 -17.20 44.90 -34.33
CA MET A 121 -17.81 44.92 -33.00
C MET A 121 -19.32 44.68 -33.03
N LYS A 122 -20.05 45.30 -33.97
CA LYS A 122 -21.50 45.09 -34.12
C LYS A 122 -21.87 43.72 -34.67
N ASN A 123 -20.90 42.98 -35.23
CA ASN A 123 -21.12 41.70 -35.92
C ASN A 123 -22.15 41.80 -37.05
N LYS A 124 -22.23 42.95 -37.73
CA LYS A 124 -23.28 43.26 -38.69
C LYS A 124 -22.68 43.92 -39.92
N ILE A 125 -23.08 43.45 -41.09
CA ILE A 125 -22.67 44.01 -42.38
C ILE A 125 -23.88 44.11 -43.30
N THR A 126 -23.96 45.17 -44.12
CA THR A 126 -25.08 45.40 -45.03
C THR A 126 -24.67 45.06 -46.45
N ILE A 127 -25.36 44.11 -47.08
CA ILE A 127 -25.14 43.69 -48.47
C ILE A 127 -26.46 43.85 -49.22
N ASN A 128 -26.47 44.56 -50.34
CA ASN A 128 -27.69 44.79 -51.14
C ASN A 128 -28.89 45.31 -50.32
N LYS A 129 -28.64 46.22 -49.37
CA LYS A 129 -29.64 46.78 -48.42
C LYS A 129 -30.21 45.77 -47.41
N GLN A 130 -29.66 44.57 -47.30
CA GLN A 130 -30.01 43.58 -46.28
C GLN A 130 -28.89 43.49 -45.24
N GLU A 131 -29.24 43.47 -43.95
CA GLU A 131 -28.28 43.32 -42.85
C GLU A 131 -28.03 41.83 -42.58
N HIS A 132 -26.76 41.45 -42.52
CA HIS A 132 -26.32 40.09 -42.23
C HIS A 132 -25.45 40.07 -40.98
N LYS A 133 -25.52 38.97 -40.21
CA LYS A 133 -24.53 38.70 -39.15
C LYS A 133 -23.20 38.34 -39.79
N LEU A 134 -22.20 39.22 -39.66
CA LEU A 134 -20.91 39.09 -40.36
C LEU A 134 -20.29 37.69 -40.17
N LEU A 135 -20.08 37.27 -38.92
CA LEU A 135 -19.41 36.00 -38.65
C LEU A 135 -20.22 34.77 -39.11
N LYS A 136 -21.54 34.84 -39.06
CA LYS A 136 -22.41 33.76 -39.59
C LYS A 136 -22.33 33.70 -41.11
N LEU A 137 -22.30 34.86 -41.78
CA LEU A 137 -22.13 34.94 -43.21
C LEU A 137 -20.78 34.35 -43.64
N LEU A 138 -19.68 34.76 -42.99
CA LEU A 138 -18.34 34.23 -43.29
C LEU A 138 -18.27 32.70 -43.11
N SER A 139 -18.93 32.16 -42.08
CA SER A 139 -19.02 30.71 -41.86
C SER A 139 -19.86 29.99 -42.93
N ASN A 140 -21.05 30.53 -43.24
CA ASN A 140 -21.96 29.93 -44.23
C ASN A 140 -21.37 29.93 -45.64
N GLU A 141 -20.54 30.92 -45.92
CA GLU A 141 -19.84 31.05 -47.20
C GLU A 141 -18.51 30.30 -47.22
N GLU A 142 -18.18 29.53 -46.19
CA GLU A 142 -16.94 28.75 -46.06
C GLU A 142 -15.67 29.60 -46.21
N LEU A 143 -15.76 30.90 -45.90
CA LEU A 143 -14.63 31.83 -45.98
C LEU A 143 -13.74 31.74 -44.74
N VAL A 144 -14.32 31.33 -43.62
CA VAL A 144 -13.65 31.15 -42.33
C VAL A 144 -14.19 29.88 -41.71
N ASP A 145 -13.30 29.07 -41.14
CA ASP A 145 -13.69 27.84 -40.46
C ASP A 145 -14.49 28.12 -39.18
N LYS A 146 -15.30 27.13 -38.77
CA LYS A 146 -16.19 27.25 -37.61
C LYS A 146 -15.45 27.51 -36.30
N ASN A 147 -14.20 27.03 -36.15
CA ASN A 147 -13.44 27.22 -34.91
C ASN A 147 -12.98 28.67 -34.78
N THR A 148 -12.48 29.27 -35.86
CA THR A 148 -12.12 30.69 -35.91
C THR A 148 -13.34 31.58 -35.65
N ILE A 149 -14.50 31.24 -36.20
CA ILE A 149 -15.76 31.96 -35.94
C ILE A 149 -16.18 31.87 -34.47
N ASN A 150 -16.06 30.69 -33.86
CA ASN A 150 -16.35 30.52 -32.43
C ASN A 150 -15.40 31.35 -31.57
N HIS A 151 -14.10 31.37 -31.91
CA HIS A 151 -13.10 32.19 -31.23
C HIS A 151 -13.43 33.70 -31.29
N LEU A 152 -13.76 34.21 -32.48
CA LEU A 152 -14.16 35.61 -32.64
C LEU A 152 -15.46 35.95 -31.88
N ASN A 153 -16.44 35.05 -31.87
CA ASN A 153 -17.67 35.25 -31.10
C ASN A 153 -17.39 35.27 -29.59
N GLN A 154 -16.45 34.46 -29.09
CA GLN A 154 -16.03 34.48 -27.69
C GLN A 154 -15.47 35.86 -27.33
N ILE A 155 -14.51 36.36 -28.11
CA ILE A 155 -13.91 37.68 -27.90
C ILE A 155 -14.97 38.80 -27.93
N LYS A 156 -15.91 38.73 -28.88
CA LYS A 156 -16.95 39.75 -29.06
C LYS A 156 -18.08 39.70 -28.05
N SER A 157 -18.30 38.58 -27.38
CA SER A 157 -19.39 38.43 -26.42
C SER A 157 -19.31 39.42 -25.25
N GLY A 158 -18.16 40.09 -25.08
CA GLY A 158 -17.98 41.14 -24.07
C GLY A 158 -18.03 40.59 -22.65
N GLN A 159 -17.99 39.27 -22.48
CA GLN A 159 -17.71 38.65 -21.19
C GLN A 159 -16.32 39.12 -20.79
N THR A 160 -16.23 39.69 -19.60
CA THR A 160 -14.96 40.08 -19.00
C THR A 160 -14.04 38.87 -19.04
N ASN A 161 -12.96 38.99 -19.79
CA ASN A 161 -11.95 37.95 -19.83
C ASN A 161 -11.03 38.20 -18.65
N LEU A 162 -11.22 37.35 -17.65
CA LEU A 162 -10.45 37.34 -16.43
C LEU A 162 -9.30 36.38 -16.62
N ILE A 163 -8.14 36.72 -16.09
CA ILE A 163 -7.05 35.77 -15.89
C ILE A 163 -6.75 35.71 -14.40
N CYS A 164 -6.68 34.49 -13.88
CA CYS A 164 -6.22 34.21 -12.54
C CYS A 164 -4.82 33.59 -12.59
N ILE A 165 -3.93 34.09 -11.73
CA ILE A 165 -2.71 33.41 -11.29
C ILE A 165 -3.00 32.89 -9.88
N SER A 166 -2.90 31.57 -9.66
CA SER A 166 -3.37 30.94 -8.44
C SER A 166 -2.40 29.92 -7.86
N ARG A 167 -2.35 29.93 -6.53
CA ARG A 167 -1.81 28.88 -5.66
C ARG A 167 -2.86 28.32 -4.70
N ASN A 168 -4.13 28.65 -4.93
CA ASN A 168 -5.23 28.07 -4.18
C ASN A 168 -5.35 26.57 -4.56
N PRO A 169 -5.28 25.63 -3.60
CA PRO A 169 -5.42 24.21 -3.87
C PRO A 169 -6.73 23.84 -4.59
N ILE A 170 -7.81 24.59 -4.33
CA ILE A 170 -9.11 24.40 -4.97
C ILE A 170 -9.00 24.54 -6.48
N ASP A 171 -8.29 25.54 -6.99
CA ASP A 171 -8.13 25.72 -8.44
C ASP A 171 -7.44 24.52 -9.11
N TYR A 172 -6.59 23.80 -8.38
CA TYR A 172 -5.81 22.71 -8.93
C TYR A 172 -6.68 21.50 -9.24
N ILE A 173 -7.77 21.29 -8.51
CA ILE A 173 -8.71 20.20 -8.81
C ILE A 173 -9.66 20.51 -9.96
N PHE A 174 -9.87 21.78 -10.34
CA PHE A 174 -10.76 22.08 -11.47
C PHE A 174 -10.08 21.93 -12.83
N ILE A 175 -8.77 21.70 -12.85
CA ILE A 175 -8.06 21.37 -14.08
C ILE A 175 -8.48 20.01 -14.64
N SER A 176 -9.13 19.21 -13.80
CA SER A 176 -9.56 17.83 -14.01
C SER A 176 -11.08 17.66 -13.98
N THR A 177 -11.89 18.72 -13.97
CA THR A 177 -13.36 18.59 -13.97
C THR A 177 -13.98 18.96 -15.30
N ASN A 178 -14.39 17.98 -16.13
CA ASN A 178 -15.30 18.10 -17.28
C ASN A 178 -15.30 19.50 -17.96
N GLN A 179 -14.11 20.01 -18.28
CA GLN A 179 -13.97 21.32 -18.89
C GLN A 179 -14.40 21.20 -20.35
N ASN A 180 -14.54 22.33 -21.05
CA ASN A 180 -14.91 22.29 -22.47
C ASN A 180 -13.77 21.74 -23.37
N PHE A 181 -12.67 21.29 -22.77
CA PHE A 181 -11.51 20.69 -23.41
C PHE A 181 -11.05 19.48 -22.58
N GLY A 182 -10.56 18.45 -23.26
CA GLY A 182 -10.01 17.26 -22.62
C GLY A 182 -8.65 17.53 -21.97
N SER A 183 -8.38 16.81 -20.89
CA SER A 183 -7.10 16.78 -20.19
C SER A 183 -6.87 15.35 -19.73
N CYS A 184 -5.63 14.89 -19.81
CA CYS A 184 -5.19 13.62 -19.24
C CYS A 184 -5.39 13.51 -17.72
N MET A 185 -5.61 14.65 -17.05
CA MET A 185 -5.91 14.71 -15.63
C MET A 185 -7.40 14.61 -15.30
N ASP A 186 -8.33 14.42 -16.25
CA ASP A 186 -9.78 14.44 -15.99
C ASP A 186 -10.24 13.40 -14.94
N MET A 187 -10.81 13.88 -13.84
CA MET A 187 -11.35 13.13 -12.69
C MET A 187 -12.59 12.31 -13.05
N VAL A 188 -13.35 12.73 -14.08
CA VAL A 188 -14.59 12.07 -14.49
C VAL A 188 -14.30 10.93 -15.48
N SER A 189 -13.20 11.03 -16.22
CA SER A 189 -12.79 9.98 -17.16
C SER A 189 -12.15 8.79 -16.44
N SER A 190 -12.34 7.57 -16.95
CA SER A 190 -11.69 6.34 -16.46
C SER A 190 -10.21 6.26 -16.85
N GLY A 191 -9.50 7.39 -16.85
CA GLY A 191 -8.10 7.51 -17.21
C GLY A 191 -7.16 6.91 -16.16
N GLU A 192 -5.86 7.01 -16.41
CA GLU A 192 -4.72 6.43 -15.68
C GLU A 192 -4.52 6.94 -14.22
N GLY A 193 -5.56 7.46 -13.56
CA GLY A 193 -5.47 7.89 -12.15
C GLY A 193 -4.65 9.16 -11.92
N TRP A 194 -4.30 9.92 -12.96
CA TRP A 194 -3.41 11.10 -12.86
C TRP A 194 -3.96 12.20 -11.94
N TRP A 195 -5.26 12.16 -11.68
CA TRP A 195 -5.92 13.07 -10.76
C TRP A 195 -5.50 12.85 -9.29
N LEU A 196 -5.03 11.65 -8.90
CA LEU A 196 -4.57 11.34 -7.53
C LEU A 196 -3.46 12.29 -7.06
N GLY A 197 -2.56 12.69 -7.96
CA GLY A 197 -1.48 13.63 -7.64
C GLY A 197 -1.96 15.07 -7.39
N LEU A 198 -3.17 15.45 -7.80
CA LEU A 198 -3.61 16.86 -7.77
C LEU A 198 -3.78 17.40 -6.37
N GLY A 199 -4.19 16.57 -5.39
CA GLY A 199 -4.32 17.01 -4.00
C GLY A 199 -3.00 17.54 -3.44
N GLY A 200 -1.90 16.81 -3.68
CA GLY A 200 -0.57 17.15 -3.21
C GLY A 200 0.14 18.24 -4.03
N LEU A 201 -0.29 18.53 -5.27
CA LEU A 201 0.36 19.52 -6.14
C LEU A 201 0.48 20.92 -5.52
N SER A 202 -0.48 21.29 -4.68
CA SER A 202 -0.50 22.59 -4.02
C SER A 202 0.64 22.78 -3.01
N LEU A 203 1.27 21.69 -2.57
CA LEU A 203 2.43 21.70 -1.67
C LEU A 203 3.74 22.07 -2.36
N ASP A 204 3.78 22.10 -3.69
CA ASP A 204 4.96 22.50 -4.46
C ASP A 204 5.16 24.04 -4.39
N PRO A 205 6.22 24.53 -3.72
CA PRO A 205 6.49 25.96 -3.56
C PRO A 205 6.89 26.64 -4.86
N ASN A 206 7.21 25.89 -5.92
CA ASN A 206 7.58 26.44 -7.22
C ASN A 206 6.39 26.53 -8.19
N ARG A 207 5.24 25.95 -7.85
CA ARG A 207 4.13 25.78 -8.79
C ARG A 207 3.00 26.75 -8.53
N LEU A 208 2.39 27.12 -9.65
CA LEU A 208 1.16 27.91 -9.71
C LEU A 208 0.33 27.47 -10.92
N LEU A 209 -0.97 27.74 -10.86
CA LEU A 209 -1.89 27.61 -11.98
C LEU A 209 -2.16 29.00 -12.57
N ILE A 210 -2.16 29.11 -13.89
CA ILE A 210 -2.62 30.30 -14.60
C ILE A 210 -3.77 29.88 -15.47
N PHE A 211 -4.92 30.55 -15.37
CA PHE A 211 -6.08 30.22 -16.19
C PHE A 211 -6.86 31.46 -16.59
N SER A 212 -7.50 31.40 -17.74
CA SER A 212 -8.49 32.41 -18.14
C SER A 212 -9.92 31.93 -17.93
N SER A 213 -10.80 32.86 -17.62
CA SER A 213 -12.21 32.65 -17.32
C SER A 213 -13.05 33.76 -17.92
N THR A 214 -14.29 33.44 -18.28
CA THR A 214 -15.31 34.45 -18.68
C THR A 214 -16.03 35.07 -17.49
N GLY A 215 -15.59 34.76 -16.26
CA GLY A 215 -16.28 35.11 -15.02
C GLY A 215 -17.50 34.26 -14.72
N LYS A 216 -17.88 33.33 -15.61
CA LYS A 216 -19.02 32.44 -15.37
C LYS A 216 -18.67 31.34 -14.37
N ILE A 217 -19.50 31.23 -13.34
CA ILE A 217 -19.47 30.12 -12.40
C ILE A 217 -20.14 28.89 -13.02
N LYS A 218 -19.44 27.77 -12.99
CA LYS A 218 -19.93 26.43 -13.31
C LYS A 218 -20.14 25.65 -12.01
N ARG A 219 -21.05 24.68 -12.06
CA ARG A 219 -21.27 23.70 -11.00
C ARG A 219 -20.67 22.37 -11.41
N PHE A 220 -19.99 21.73 -10.48
CA PHE A 220 -19.36 20.44 -10.65
C PHE A 220 -19.84 19.53 -9.53
N SER A 221 -20.15 18.28 -9.84
CA SER A 221 -20.55 17.29 -8.84
C SER A 221 -19.52 16.17 -8.82
N ILE A 222 -18.92 15.94 -7.66
CA ILE A 222 -17.93 14.90 -7.41
C ILE A 222 -18.39 14.16 -6.17
N GLN A 223 -18.67 12.86 -6.27
CA GLN A 223 -19.14 12.06 -5.12
C GLN A 223 -20.33 12.70 -4.38
N SER A 224 -21.32 13.21 -5.13
CA SER A 224 -22.48 13.97 -4.62
C SER A 224 -22.17 15.33 -3.97
N ILE A 225 -20.90 15.71 -3.88
CA ILE A 225 -20.46 17.02 -3.38
C ILE A 225 -20.51 18.03 -4.52
N GLU A 226 -21.32 19.09 -4.35
CA GLU A 226 -21.39 20.19 -5.32
C GLU A 226 -20.28 21.20 -5.07
N LEU A 227 -19.47 21.46 -6.08
CA LEU A 227 -18.49 22.52 -6.12
C LEU A 227 -18.92 23.60 -7.12
N LYS A 228 -18.68 24.87 -6.78
CA LYS A 228 -18.96 25.99 -7.68
C LYS A 228 -17.64 26.66 -8.04
N HIS A 229 -17.27 26.68 -9.31
CA HIS A 229 -15.98 27.23 -9.70
C HIS A 229 -16.05 28.00 -11.01
N PHE A 230 -15.11 28.93 -11.21
CA PHE A 230 -14.94 29.58 -12.49
C PHE A 230 -14.70 28.55 -13.61
N GLY A 231 -15.45 28.66 -14.70
CA GLY A 231 -15.23 27.85 -15.88
C GLY A 231 -13.96 28.28 -16.61
N TYR A 232 -13.07 27.32 -16.87
CA TYR A 232 -11.83 27.59 -17.58
C TYR A 232 -12.05 27.70 -19.08
N VAL A 233 -11.55 28.80 -19.66
CA VAL A 233 -11.42 28.97 -21.10
C VAL A 233 -10.12 28.33 -21.57
N ASN A 234 -9.03 28.64 -20.87
CA ASN A 234 -7.76 27.95 -20.99
C ASN A 234 -7.00 27.94 -19.65
N ARG A 235 -5.98 27.11 -19.54
CA ARG A 235 -5.08 27.05 -18.38
C ARG A 235 -3.66 26.67 -18.76
N SER A 236 -2.73 26.90 -17.84
CA SER A 236 -1.38 26.36 -17.86
C SER A 236 -0.80 26.27 -16.46
N TRP A 237 0.12 25.33 -16.27
CA TRP A 237 1.02 25.35 -15.12
C TRP A 237 2.13 26.38 -15.34
N GLY A 238 2.48 27.11 -14.28
CA GLY A 238 3.69 27.92 -14.21
C GLY A 238 4.66 27.33 -13.19
N LEU A 239 5.94 27.31 -13.53
CA LEU A 239 7.01 26.91 -12.61
C LEU A 239 7.98 28.06 -12.36
N LEU A 240 8.25 28.33 -11.09
CA LEU A 240 9.24 29.29 -10.62
C LEU A 240 10.65 28.74 -10.80
N SER A 241 11.44 29.46 -11.58
CA SER A 241 12.86 29.20 -11.73
C SER A 241 13.69 29.87 -10.64
N GLU A 242 14.93 29.42 -10.49
CA GLU A 242 15.92 29.98 -9.56
C GLU A 242 16.12 31.50 -9.71
N ASN A 243 15.86 32.06 -10.89
CA ASN A 243 16.02 33.46 -11.24
C ASN A 243 14.74 34.31 -11.07
N ASP A 244 13.77 33.82 -10.30
CA ASP A 244 12.49 34.49 -10.07
C ASP A 244 11.68 34.76 -11.34
N LYS A 245 11.86 33.86 -12.32
CA LYS A 245 11.06 33.84 -13.55
C LYS A 245 10.12 32.65 -13.53
N ILE A 246 8.96 32.81 -14.14
CA ILE A 246 7.94 31.79 -14.28
C ILE A 246 7.98 31.29 -15.72
N ALA A 247 8.17 29.98 -15.87
CA ALA A 247 8.05 29.31 -17.16
C ALA A 247 6.67 28.64 -17.28
N ILE A 248 5.98 28.89 -18.38
CA ILE A 248 4.75 28.19 -18.75
C ILE A 248 5.13 26.79 -19.26
N VAL A 249 4.57 25.75 -18.63
CA VAL A 249 4.90 24.35 -18.98
C VAL A 249 4.20 23.94 -20.28
N ARG A 250 2.88 24.13 -20.32
CA ARG A 250 2.02 23.80 -21.47
C ARG A 250 0.64 24.40 -21.29
N GLN A 251 0.09 24.94 -22.38
CA GLN A 251 -1.23 25.56 -22.36
C GLN A 251 -2.32 24.62 -22.90
N TYR A 252 -3.48 24.64 -22.25
CA TYR A 252 -4.66 23.85 -22.62
C TYR A 252 -5.92 24.72 -22.71
N PRO A 253 -6.69 24.65 -23.82
CA PRO A 253 -6.26 24.05 -25.09
C PRO A 253 -5.09 24.84 -25.69
N GLY A 254 -4.27 24.18 -26.52
CA GLY A 254 -3.13 24.83 -27.18
C GLY A 254 -3.52 25.97 -28.13
N THR A 255 -4.79 26.04 -28.51
CA THR A 255 -5.37 27.07 -29.40
C THR A 255 -5.96 28.27 -28.65
N GLY A 256 -5.78 28.34 -27.33
CA GLY A 256 -6.26 29.46 -26.52
C GLY A 256 -5.33 30.68 -26.54
N ARG A 257 -5.76 31.76 -25.88
CA ARG A 257 -4.93 32.95 -25.61
C ARG A 257 -3.60 32.57 -24.98
N GLU A 258 -2.50 33.13 -25.49
CA GLU A 258 -1.16 32.95 -24.92
C GLU A 258 -1.04 33.56 -23.51
N LEU A 259 -0.99 32.69 -22.50
CA LEU A 259 -0.84 33.10 -21.10
C LEU A 259 0.54 33.72 -20.79
N ASN A 260 1.55 33.46 -21.63
CA ASN A 260 2.88 34.08 -21.53
C ASN A 260 2.85 35.61 -21.52
N ASN A 261 1.91 36.21 -22.25
CA ASN A 261 1.84 37.67 -22.38
C ASN A 261 1.55 38.37 -21.04
N ILE A 262 0.88 37.68 -20.12
CA ILE A 262 0.63 38.19 -18.77
C ILE A 262 1.93 38.20 -17.97
N LEU A 263 2.69 37.11 -18.03
CA LEU A 263 3.97 37.02 -17.33
C LEU A 263 4.97 38.04 -17.86
N VAL A 264 4.95 38.34 -19.16
CA VAL A 264 5.75 39.42 -19.76
C VAL A 264 5.33 40.77 -19.18
N HIS A 265 4.03 41.03 -19.08
CA HIS A 265 3.50 42.25 -18.49
C HIS A 265 3.86 42.40 -17.00
N LEU A 266 3.98 41.30 -16.28
CA LEU A 266 4.43 41.27 -14.88
C LEU A 266 5.96 41.29 -14.72
N GLU A 267 6.72 41.29 -15.82
CA GLU A 267 8.19 41.16 -15.83
C GLU A 267 8.71 39.85 -15.22
N LEU A 268 7.87 38.82 -15.19
CA LEU A 268 8.15 37.51 -14.60
C LEU A 268 8.38 36.41 -15.64
N ASN A 269 8.25 36.68 -16.94
CA ASN A 269 8.39 35.63 -17.95
C ASN A 269 9.84 35.17 -18.17
N THR A 270 10.02 33.88 -18.51
CA THR A 270 11.21 33.36 -19.18
C THR A 270 10.81 32.49 -20.37
N ASN A 271 11.58 32.58 -21.46
CA ASN A 271 11.37 31.73 -22.64
C ASN A 271 11.78 30.27 -22.38
N TYR A 272 12.63 30.02 -21.37
CA TYR A 272 13.12 28.69 -21.03
C TYR A 272 13.17 28.51 -19.51
N PHE A 273 12.75 27.34 -19.04
CA PHE A 273 12.93 26.95 -17.65
C PHE A 273 14.38 26.48 -17.43
N SER A 274 15.05 26.94 -16.38
CA SER A 274 16.39 26.44 -15.99
C SER A 274 16.26 25.35 -14.92
N ASN A 275 16.35 25.74 -13.65
CA ASN A 275 16.15 24.92 -12.46
C ASN A 275 15.09 25.56 -11.57
N SER A 276 14.42 24.76 -10.74
CA SER A 276 13.47 25.30 -9.75
C SER A 276 14.18 26.05 -8.64
N LYS A 277 13.51 27.07 -8.10
CA LYS A 277 14.05 27.88 -7.00
C LYS A 277 14.20 27.07 -5.70
N PHE A 278 13.23 26.20 -5.42
CA PHE A 278 13.15 25.44 -4.19
C PHE A 278 13.22 23.94 -4.47
N LYS A 279 13.83 23.21 -3.54
CA LYS A 279 13.58 21.79 -3.35
C LYS A 279 12.39 21.63 -2.41
N PHE A 280 11.60 20.57 -2.56
CA PHE A 280 10.40 20.38 -1.75
C PHE A 280 10.13 18.91 -1.46
N LEU A 281 9.47 18.63 -0.34
CA LEU A 281 9.03 17.28 0.00
C LEU A 281 7.92 16.86 -0.99
N VAL A 282 8.18 15.79 -1.73
CA VAL A 282 7.22 15.25 -2.70
C VAL A 282 6.08 14.59 -1.93
N PRO A 283 4.82 14.96 -2.19
CA PRO A 283 3.72 14.37 -1.44
C PRO A 283 3.63 12.88 -1.71
N LYS A 284 3.33 12.09 -0.68
CA LYS A 284 3.23 10.64 -0.69
C LYS A 284 1.76 10.23 -0.71
N LEU A 285 1.49 9.16 -1.43
CA LEU A 285 0.24 8.42 -1.36
C LEU A 285 0.32 7.37 -0.24
N HIS A 286 -0.80 6.71 0.06
CA HIS A 286 -0.80 5.46 0.83
C HIS A 286 0.18 4.46 0.21
N ASN A 287 0.76 3.59 1.04
CA ASN A 287 1.81 2.63 0.67
C ASN A 287 3.16 3.25 0.29
N ASN A 288 3.46 4.47 0.77
CA ASN A 288 4.72 5.18 0.55
C ASN A 288 5.07 5.42 -0.94
N LEU A 289 4.08 5.31 -1.83
CA LEU A 289 4.25 5.70 -3.23
C LEU A 289 4.33 7.22 -3.32
N HIS A 290 5.22 7.75 -4.15
CA HIS A 290 5.27 9.19 -4.35
C HIS A 290 4.15 9.62 -5.29
N SER A 291 3.32 10.57 -4.85
CA SER A 291 2.42 11.30 -5.74
C SER A 291 3.28 12.24 -6.58
N PHE A 292 3.42 11.94 -7.87
CA PHE A 292 4.15 12.83 -8.76
C PHE A 292 3.21 13.90 -9.28
N PRO A 293 3.67 15.17 -9.35
CA PRO A 293 3.01 16.13 -10.19
C PRO A 293 2.93 15.56 -11.61
N TYR A 294 1.78 15.63 -12.27
CA TYR A 294 1.79 15.47 -13.72
C TYR A 294 2.61 16.62 -14.30
N ILE A 295 3.79 16.29 -14.83
CA ILE A 295 4.74 17.26 -15.38
C ILE A 295 4.79 16.99 -16.88
N ASP A 296 3.98 17.72 -17.64
CA ASP A 296 3.86 17.55 -19.09
C ASP A 296 5.20 17.26 -19.79
N ASN A 297 6.20 18.13 -19.59
CA ASN A 297 7.47 18.07 -20.34
C ASN A 297 8.69 18.64 -19.59
N ILE A 298 8.63 18.91 -18.29
CA ILE A 298 9.78 19.43 -17.54
C ILE A 298 10.39 18.30 -16.71
N PRO A 299 11.70 18.01 -16.84
CA PRO A 299 12.30 16.94 -16.06
C PRO A 299 12.23 17.26 -14.55
N PHE A 300 11.94 16.23 -13.78
CA PHE A 300 11.81 16.29 -12.33
C PHE A 300 12.65 15.20 -11.69
N PHE A 301 13.33 15.54 -10.61
CA PHE A 301 14.28 14.67 -9.95
C PHE A 301 13.99 14.59 -8.46
N ILE A 302 14.00 13.36 -7.93
CA ILE A 302 13.94 13.07 -6.49
C ILE A 302 15.28 12.43 -6.11
N PRO A 303 16.16 13.12 -5.36
CA PRO A 303 17.36 12.54 -4.77
C PRO A 303 17.01 11.56 -3.65
N ARG A 304 18.03 10.89 -3.11
CA ARG A 304 17.89 10.02 -1.93
C ARG A 304 17.37 10.72 -0.66
N ASP A 305 17.35 12.06 -0.62
CA ASP A 305 16.84 12.86 0.50
C ASP A 305 15.33 13.13 0.42
N GLU A 306 14.61 12.46 -0.51
CA GLU A 306 13.17 12.56 -0.75
C GLU A 306 12.66 13.98 -1.13
N LYS A 307 13.57 14.92 -1.40
CA LYS A 307 13.22 16.29 -1.78
C LYS A 307 13.31 16.50 -3.28
N GLY A 308 12.15 16.56 -3.93
CA GLY A 308 12.02 16.81 -5.36
C GLY A 308 12.48 18.21 -5.79
N PHE A 309 12.97 18.32 -7.02
CA PHE A 309 13.20 19.59 -7.71
C PHE A 309 13.10 19.44 -9.24
N TYR A 310 12.90 20.55 -9.94
CA TYR A 310 12.84 20.60 -11.41
C TYR A 310 14.19 21.04 -11.98
N SER A 311 14.67 20.37 -13.02
CA SER A 311 15.95 20.71 -13.66
C SER A 311 15.99 20.30 -15.12
N THR A 312 16.61 21.11 -15.96
CA THR A 312 16.83 20.80 -17.39
C THR A 312 18.12 20.00 -17.65
N GLU A 313 19.02 19.90 -16.69
CA GLU A 313 20.34 19.27 -16.87
C GLU A 313 20.29 17.73 -16.92
N ASN A 314 19.19 17.13 -16.48
CA ASN A 314 19.04 15.66 -16.33
C ASN A 314 17.92 15.06 -17.20
N GLN A 315 17.85 15.43 -18.49
CA GLN A 315 16.86 14.87 -19.44
C GLN A 315 16.94 13.34 -19.61
N SER A 316 17.99 12.66 -19.13
CA SER A 316 18.17 11.22 -19.31
C SER A 316 17.37 10.33 -18.35
N LEU A 317 16.73 10.90 -17.33
CA LEU A 317 15.85 10.18 -16.41
C LEU A 317 14.41 10.69 -16.59
N TYR A 318 13.81 10.38 -17.74
CA TYR A 318 12.34 10.32 -17.79
C TYR A 318 11.92 9.23 -16.81
N GLY A 319 11.62 9.63 -15.57
CA GLY A 319 10.99 8.76 -14.60
C GLY A 319 9.72 8.22 -15.25
N LYS A 320 9.72 6.91 -15.54
CA LYS A 320 8.46 6.17 -15.65
C LYS A 320 7.63 6.59 -14.45
N SER A 321 6.40 7.03 -14.69
CA SER A 321 5.46 7.38 -13.62
C SER A 321 5.51 6.27 -12.57
N ALA A 322 5.88 6.61 -11.34
CA ALA A 322 5.78 5.67 -10.23
C ALA A 322 4.35 5.64 -9.65
N ILE A 323 3.37 6.18 -10.38
CA ILE A 323 2.02 5.67 -10.33
C ILE A 323 2.07 4.40 -11.17
N ASP A 324 1.95 3.25 -10.53
CA ASP A 324 1.67 2.01 -11.25
C ASP A 324 0.41 2.29 -12.07
N THR A 325 0.57 2.44 -13.40
CA THR A 325 -0.48 2.84 -14.35
C THR A 325 -1.59 1.78 -14.49
N SER A 326 -1.61 0.80 -13.59
CA SER A 326 -2.63 -0.23 -13.44
C SER A 326 -3.94 0.33 -12.87
N LEU A 327 -3.93 1.50 -12.20
CA LEU A 327 -5.13 2.13 -11.66
C LEU A 327 -5.90 2.98 -12.71
N CYS A 328 -6.71 2.33 -13.54
CA CYS A 328 -7.64 3.00 -14.49
C CYS A 328 -9.02 3.27 -13.86
N ILE A 329 -9.07 4.04 -12.77
CA ILE A 329 -10.31 4.31 -12.01
C ILE A 329 -10.59 5.82 -11.97
N SER A 330 -11.83 6.21 -12.28
CA SER A 330 -12.30 7.60 -12.13
C SER A 330 -12.69 7.88 -10.68
N ILE A 331 -12.60 9.15 -10.23
CA ILE A 331 -12.97 9.50 -8.86
C ILE A 331 -14.43 9.15 -8.54
N GLN A 332 -15.31 9.13 -9.55
CA GLN A 332 -16.73 8.79 -9.40
C GLN A 332 -16.96 7.31 -9.08
N ASN A 333 -16.05 6.43 -9.50
CA ASN A 333 -16.20 4.98 -9.33
C ASN A 333 -15.61 4.47 -8.01
N ILE A 334 -14.86 5.31 -7.27
CA ILE A 334 -14.19 4.91 -6.03
C ILE A 334 -15.21 4.49 -4.96
N SER A 335 -16.38 5.14 -4.89
CA SER A 335 -17.39 4.85 -3.87
C SER A 335 -18.25 3.62 -4.12
N GLU A 336 -18.25 3.06 -5.34
CA GLU A 336 -19.20 2.00 -5.71
C GLU A 336 -18.59 0.58 -5.71
N ASN A 337 -17.26 0.42 -5.76
CA ASN A 337 -16.63 -0.92 -5.85
C ASN A 337 -15.18 -1.00 -5.31
N TYR A 338 -14.66 0.07 -4.70
CA TYR A 338 -13.35 0.03 -4.08
C TYR A 338 -13.51 0.49 -2.64
N ASP A 339 -13.79 -0.46 -1.75
CA ASP A 339 -13.06 -0.43 -0.48
C ASP A 339 -11.59 -0.41 -0.91
N LEU A 340 -10.99 0.78 -0.90
CA LEU A 340 -9.58 0.98 -1.26
C LEU A 340 -8.76 0.34 -0.14
N ASP A 341 -8.73 -1.00 -0.13
CA ASP A 341 -8.13 -1.89 0.87
C ASP A 341 -7.61 -1.12 2.10
N ASP A 342 -8.57 -0.70 2.92
CA ASP A 342 -8.33 -0.38 4.32
C ASP A 342 -8.23 -1.70 5.11
N ASN A 343 -7.86 -2.81 4.45
CA ASN A 343 -7.46 -4.07 5.09
C ASN A 343 -6.06 -3.93 5.72
N SER A 344 -5.60 -2.69 5.95
CA SER A 344 -4.51 -2.43 6.86
C SER A 344 -5.07 -2.42 8.28
N TYR A 345 -4.73 -3.44 9.05
CA TYR A 345 -5.07 -3.53 10.46
C TYR A 345 -4.03 -2.78 11.30
N SER A 346 -4.40 -2.30 12.49
CA SER A 346 -3.43 -1.76 13.46
C SER A 346 -3.12 -2.83 14.49
N CYS A 347 -1.85 -3.17 14.65
CA CYS A 347 -1.39 -4.18 15.61
C CYS A 347 -1.88 -3.84 17.03
N ALA A 348 -2.59 -4.76 17.68
CA ALA A 348 -3.13 -4.55 19.01
C ALA A 348 -2.03 -4.26 20.07
N ASN A 349 -0.83 -4.82 19.90
CA ASN A 349 0.30 -4.60 20.80
C ASN A 349 1.13 -3.33 20.48
N CYS A 350 1.68 -3.20 19.26
CA CYS A 350 2.61 -2.11 18.93
C CYS A 350 1.96 -0.92 18.18
N SER A 351 0.69 -1.03 17.78
CA SER A 351 -0.04 -0.05 16.95
C SER A 351 0.49 0.16 15.53
N ASP A 352 1.47 -0.62 15.07
CA ASP A 352 1.95 -0.57 13.67
C ASP A 352 0.85 -0.99 12.68
N SER A 353 0.89 -0.44 11.46
CA SER A 353 -0.02 -0.81 10.37
C SER A 353 0.44 -2.11 9.70
N ILE A 354 -0.46 -3.06 9.52
CA ILE A 354 -0.21 -4.42 9.04
C ILE A 354 -1.10 -4.70 7.84
N GLY A 355 -0.56 -5.24 6.74
CA GLY A 355 -1.39 -5.76 5.65
C GLY A 355 -2.20 -7.00 6.06
N GLU A 356 -3.32 -7.25 5.40
CA GLU A 356 -4.17 -8.43 5.65
C GLU A 356 -3.41 -9.76 5.55
N ASP A 357 -2.43 -9.85 4.64
CA ASP A 357 -1.59 -11.03 4.41
C ASP A 357 -0.48 -11.23 5.47
N GLU A 358 -0.18 -10.18 6.23
CA GLU A 358 0.80 -10.20 7.34
C GLU A 358 0.12 -10.25 8.71
N CYS A 359 -1.21 -10.15 8.76
CA CYS A 359 -1.99 -10.11 9.98
C CYS A 359 -2.16 -11.51 10.61
N CYS A 360 -1.84 -11.63 11.89
CA CYS A 360 -2.15 -12.80 12.71
C CYS A 360 -3.30 -12.46 13.68
N TRP A 361 -4.20 -13.41 13.94
CA TRP A 361 -5.39 -13.19 14.77
C TRP A 361 -5.31 -14.03 16.06
N ALA A 362 -5.47 -13.36 17.20
CA ALA A 362 -5.80 -14.00 18.48
C ALA A 362 -7.30 -13.79 18.72
N GLU A 363 -8.04 -14.83 19.09
CA GLU A 363 -9.52 -14.89 19.01
C GLU A 363 -10.25 -13.70 19.66
N ASP A 364 -9.69 -13.11 20.73
CA ASP A 364 -10.33 -12.02 21.49
C ASP A 364 -9.55 -10.69 21.53
N ASP A 365 -8.28 -10.66 21.13
CA ASP A 365 -7.40 -9.48 21.30
C ASP A 365 -7.14 -8.70 20.00
N GLY A 366 -7.70 -9.18 18.88
CA GLY A 366 -7.62 -8.50 17.59
C GLY A 366 -6.37 -8.85 16.77
N PRO A 367 -6.02 -8.01 15.77
CA PRO A 367 -4.95 -8.29 14.82
C PRO A 367 -3.57 -7.96 15.39
N TYR A 368 -2.59 -8.82 15.14
CA TYR A 368 -1.20 -8.66 15.55
C TYR A 368 -0.27 -8.73 14.34
N CYS A 369 0.83 -7.97 14.38
CA CYS A 369 1.93 -8.18 13.45
C CYS A 369 2.63 -9.50 13.81
N ARG A 370 3.28 -10.14 12.83
CA ARG A 370 3.91 -11.45 13.01
C ARG A 370 4.89 -11.51 14.19
N ASP A 371 5.67 -10.46 14.41
CA ASP A 371 6.65 -10.39 15.50
C ASP A 371 5.93 -10.35 16.87
N CYS A 372 4.96 -9.44 17.03
CA CYS A 372 4.19 -9.36 18.28
C CYS A 372 3.35 -10.62 18.54
N PHE A 373 2.88 -11.29 17.48
CA PHE A 373 2.19 -12.57 17.60
C PHE A 373 3.15 -13.64 18.15
N ASN A 374 4.31 -13.85 17.52
CA ASN A 374 5.27 -14.88 17.93
C ASN A 374 5.86 -14.65 19.33
N ASP A 375 5.90 -13.40 19.81
CA ASP A 375 6.38 -13.08 21.16
C ASP A 375 5.36 -13.44 22.25
N ASN A 376 4.06 -13.55 21.92
CA ASN A 376 2.98 -13.68 22.92
C ASN A 376 2.07 -14.91 22.71
N PHE A 377 2.01 -15.45 21.50
CA PHE A 377 1.07 -16.49 21.06
C PHE A 377 1.76 -17.52 20.17
N PHE A 378 1.12 -18.68 20.00
CA PHE A 378 1.53 -19.70 19.06
C PHE A 378 0.31 -20.45 18.49
N TYR A 379 0.51 -21.14 17.37
CA TYR A 379 -0.47 -22.10 16.85
C TYR A 379 -0.15 -23.48 17.42
N CYS A 380 -1.11 -24.09 18.11
CA CYS A 380 -0.98 -25.45 18.60
C CYS A 380 -0.73 -26.42 17.43
N SER A 381 0.36 -27.18 17.48
CA SER A 381 0.73 -28.10 16.39
C SER A 381 -0.25 -29.27 16.20
N ASP A 382 -1.14 -29.50 17.18
CA ASP A 382 -2.07 -30.63 17.19
C ASP A 382 -3.49 -30.21 16.76
N CYS A 383 -4.09 -29.19 17.40
CA CYS A 383 -5.44 -28.72 17.04
C CYS A 383 -5.46 -27.53 16.05
N GLY A 384 -4.33 -26.83 15.87
CA GLY A 384 -4.25 -25.63 15.02
C GLY A 384 -4.84 -24.35 15.63
N GLU A 385 -5.39 -24.41 16.85
CA GLU A 385 -5.93 -23.25 17.56
C GLU A 385 -4.79 -22.37 18.11
N VAL A 386 -5.09 -21.08 18.32
CA VAL A 386 -4.15 -20.10 18.88
C VAL A 386 -4.25 -20.11 20.40
N ASP A 387 -3.11 -20.16 21.09
CA ASP A 387 -3.05 -20.04 22.55
C ASP A 387 -1.88 -19.12 22.95
N SER A 388 -1.88 -18.65 24.20
CA SER A 388 -0.81 -17.84 24.76
C SER A 388 0.45 -18.67 24.98
N LEU A 389 1.62 -18.08 24.69
CA LEU A 389 2.92 -18.70 24.93
C LEU A 389 3.14 -19.05 26.42
N GLU A 390 2.44 -18.39 27.35
CA GLU A 390 2.49 -18.71 28.78
C GLU A 390 1.86 -20.07 29.12
N ASN A 391 0.94 -20.56 28.28
CA ASN A 391 0.26 -21.85 28.44
C ASN A 391 0.86 -22.96 27.58
N ALA A 392 1.93 -22.67 26.84
CA ALA A 392 2.50 -23.60 25.88
C ALA A 392 3.26 -24.75 26.55
N TYR A 393 3.06 -25.97 26.05
CA TYR A 393 3.88 -27.13 26.38
C TYR A 393 4.77 -27.48 25.20
N SER A 394 6.09 -27.53 25.41
CA SER A 394 7.03 -27.93 24.35
C SER A 394 7.01 -29.45 24.15
N VAL A 395 6.99 -29.88 22.89
CA VAL A 395 7.19 -31.28 22.49
C VAL A 395 8.60 -31.48 21.93
N SER A 396 9.05 -32.75 21.88
CA SER A 396 10.44 -33.12 21.59
C SER A 396 10.99 -32.68 20.23
N ASN A 397 10.12 -32.29 19.28
CA ASN A 397 10.52 -31.76 17.98
C ASN A 397 10.72 -30.23 17.96
N GLY A 398 10.49 -29.55 19.08
CA GLY A 398 10.58 -28.09 19.21
C GLY A 398 9.29 -27.33 18.92
N ASP A 399 8.19 -28.03 18.63
CA ASP A 399 6.87 -27.42 18.48
C ASP A 399 6.20 -27.23 19.86
N TYR A 400 5.06 -26.52 19.85
CA TYR A 400 4.26 -26.22 21.04
C TYR A 400 2.83 -26.75 20.89
N ILE A 401 2.28 -27.26 21.98
CA ILE A 401 0.87 -27.67 22.09
C ILE A 401 0.16 -26.90 23.21
N CYS A 402 -1.15 -26.67 23.05
CA CYS A 402 -1.99 -26.02 24.07
C CYS A 402 -2.25 -26.93 25.27
N SER A 403 -2.70 -26.35 26.38
CA SER A 403 -2.99 -27.10 27.61
C SER A 403 -4.06 -28.17 27.43
N ASP A 404 -5.04 -27.92 26.57
CA ASP A 404 -6.13 -28.85 26.34
C ASP A 404 -5.68 -30.09 25.57
N CYS A 405 -4.89 -29.90 24.50
CA CYS A 405 -4.23 -31.00 23.80
C CYS A 405 -3.30 -31.76 24.74
N PHE A 406 -2.49 -31.05 25.55
CA PHE A 406 -1.58 -31.69 26.51
C PHE A 406 -2.35 -32.61 27.47
N ASN A 407 -3.39 -32.10 28.13
CA ASN A 407 -4.15 -32.86 29.12
C ASN A 407 -4.90 -34.06 28.53
N ASN A 408 -5.34 -33.97 27.28
CA ASN A 408 -6.13 -35.03 26.63
C ASN A 408 -5.27 -36.11 25.96
N TYR A 409 -4.11 -35.73 25.41
CA TYR A 409 -3.36 -36.60 24.50
C TYR A 409 -1.89 -36.73 24.85
N TYR A 410 -1.37 -36.03 25.87
CA TYR A 410 0.05 -36.08 26.20
C TYR A 410 0.29 -36.30 27.70
N PHE A 411 1.51 -36.68 28.05
CA PHE A 411 1.98 -36.75 29.43
C PHE A 411 3.48 -36.41 29.48
N MET A 412 3.97 -36.01 30.66
CA MET A 412 5.39 -35.74 30.88
C MET A 412 6.08 -37.04 31.36
N CYS A 413 7.11 -37.49 30.64
CA CYS A 413 7.86 -38.68 31.00
C CYS A 413 8.61 -38.47 32.32
N GLU A 414 8.46 -39.38 33.29
CA GLU A 414 9.13 -39.23 34.60
C GLU A 414 10.67 -39.41 34.54
N ASP A 415 11.22 -40.00 33.48
CA ASP A 415 12.66 -40.30 33.36
C ASP A 415 13.43 -39.25 32.55
N CYS A 416 12.85 -38.73 31.45
CA CYS A 416 13.50 -37.72 30.60
C CYS A 416 12.87 -36.33 30.67
N GLU A 417 11.75 -36.17 31.38
CA GLU A 417 10.98 -34.93 31.49
C GLU A 417 10.41 -34.40 30.14
N ASP A 418 10.49 -35.19 29.06
CA ASP A 418 9.91 -34.83 27.76
C ASP A 418 8.39 -35.10 27.70
N THR A 419 7.67 -34.21 27.02
CA THR A 419 6.25 -34.38 26.67
C THR A 419 6.09 -35.44 25.58
N THR A 420 5.30 -36.48 25.86
CA THR A 420 5.06 -37.63 24.96
C THR A 420 3.57 -37.82 24.70
N ASN A 421 3.20 -38.22 23.48
CA ASN A 421 1.81 -38.51 23.13
C ASN A 421 1.35 -39.83 23.78
N GLN A 422 0.12 -39.88 24.29
CA GLN A 422 -0.45 -41.02 24.98
C GLN A 422 -0.82 -42.19 24.04
N ASP A 423 -1.05 -41.91 22.76
CA ASP A 423 -1.39 -42.93 21.76
C ASP A 423 -0.16 -43.69 21.24
N ASP A 424 1.06 -43.27 21.61
CA ASP A 424 2.27 -44.04 21.29
C ASP A 424 2.29 -45.35 22.10
N GLU A 425 2.35 -46.48 21.39
CA GLU A 425 1.98 -47.87 21.77
C GLU A 425 2.67 -48.53 23.00
N SER A 426 3.27 -47.79 23.94
CA SER A 426 3.80 -48.40 25.18
C SER A 426 4.02 -47.37 26.29
N ILE A 427 2.94 -46.91 26.92
CA ILE A 427 3.02 -46.23 28.22
C ILE A 427 3.04 -47.30 29.31
N VAL A 428 4.21 -47.58 29.86
CA VAL A 428 4.30 -48.31 31.13
C VAL A 428 4.54 -47.27 32.23
N SER A 429 3.51 -46.98 33.00
CA SER A 429 3.61 -46.19 34.25
C SER A 429 4.22 -44.79 34.10
N GLY A 430 3.84 -44.02 33.09
CA GLY A 430 4.33 -42.64 32.92
C GLY A 430 5.75 -42.54 32.34
N ILE A 431 6.27 -43.62 31.77
CA ILE A 431 7.55 -43.65 31.07
C ILE A 431 7.30 -43.72 29.56
N CYS A 432 8.00 -42.88 28.78
CA CYS A 432 7.90 -42.90 27.33
C CYS A 432 8.55 -44.14 26.72
N SER A 433 8.13 -44.53 25.51
CA SER A 433 8.59 -45.75 24.83
C SER A 433 10.12 -45.81 24.62
N ASN A 434 10.76 -44.67 24.38
CA ASN A 434 12.22 -44.58 24.25
C ASN A 434 12.93 -44.83 25.59
N CYS A 435 12.47 -44.21 26.67
CA CYS A 435 13.03 -44.47 28.00
C CYS A 435 12.78 -45.93 28.42
N PHE A 436 11.58 -46.45 28.14
CA PHE A 436 11.24 -47.84 28.42
C PHE A 436 12.20 -48.80 27.72
N ARG A 437 12.37 -48.69 26.39
CA ARG A 437 13.27 -49.59 25.62
C ARG A 437 14.73 -49.53 26.07
N ASN A 438 15.21 -48.36 26.50
CA ASN A 438 16.61 -48.17 26.84
C ASN A 438 16.93 -48.53 28.29
N ASN A 439 15.99 -48.30 29.21
CA ASN A 439 16.25 -48.33 30.65
C ASN A 439 15.39 -49.36 31.41
N TYR A 440 14.41 -50.00 30.75
CA TYR A 440 13.45 -50.90 31.39
C TYR A 440 13.28 -52.22 30.61
N PHE A 441 12.75 -53.24 31.30
CA PHE A 441 12.32 -54.52 30.72
C PHE A 441 10.98 -54.95 31.33
N GLU A 442 10.21 -55.77 30.61
CA GLU A 442 8.97 -56.37 31.10
C GLU A 442 9.24 -57.77 31.64
N CYS A 443 8.88 -58.03 32.90
CA CYS A 443 9.10 -59.34 33.51
C CYS A 443 8.12 -60.39 32.97
N GLU A 444 8.61 -61.48 32.37
CA GLU A 444 7.77 -62.51 31.72
C GLU A 444 6.78 -63.22 32.66
N TYR A 445 7.03 -63.21 33.97
CA TYR A 445 6.18 -63.88 34.96
C TYR A 445 5.07 -62.99 35.53
N CYS A 446 5.34 -61.70 35.71
CA CYS A 446 4.39 -60.79 36.35
C CYS A 446 3.85 -59.70 35.43
N ASN A 447 4.36 -59.60 34.19
CA ASN A 447 4.00 -58.61 33.18
C ASN A 447 4.05 -57.17 33.71
N LYS A 448 5.02 -56.88 34.58
CA LYS A 448 5.30 -55.54 35.10
C LYS A 448 6.64 -55.05 34.55
N GLY A 449 6.73 -53.76 34.27
CA GLY A 449 7.98 -53.10 33.88
C GLY A 449 8.89 -52.84 35.08
N TYR A 450 10.19 -53.09 34.91
CA TYR A 450 11.24 -52.83 35.91
C TYR A 450 12.42 -52.14 35.25
N LYS A 451 13.25 -51.43 36.04
CA LYS A 451 14.50 -50.86 35.50
C LYS A 451 15.49 -51.99 35.17
N ASN A 452 16.33 -51.81 34.15
CA ASN A 452 17.29 -52.82 33.71
C ASN A 452 18.28 -53.28 34.80
N ASN A 453 18.54 -52.45 35.82
CA ASN A 453 19.38 -52.81 36.98
C ASN A 453 18.65 -53.67 38.04
N GLU A 454 17.35 -53.90 37.86
CA GLU A 454 16.51 -54.79 38.68
C GLU A 454 16.29 -56.16 38.03
N MET A 455 16.85 -56.39 36.84
CA MET A 455 16.85 -57.70 36.18
C MET A 455 17.65 -58.72 37.01
N SER A 456 17.16 -59.95 37.05
CA SER A 456 17.84 -61.08 37.69
C SER A 456 18.96 -61.63 36.80
N ALA A 457 19.53 -62.77 37.18
CA ALA A 457 20.50 -63.49 36.34
C ALA A 457 19.87 -64.15 35.10
N ILE A 458 18.54 -64.28 35.07
CA ILE A 458 17.77 -64.73 33.91
C ILE A 458 17.20 -63.49 33.21
N GLU A 459 17.41 -63.41 31.90
CA GLU A 459 16.90 -62.36 31.02
C GLU A 459 15.38 -62.27 31.14
N ASP A 460 14.83 -61.05 31.14
CA ASP A 460 13.39 -60.77 31.25
C ASP A 460 12.70 -61.28 32.54
N VAL A 461 13.46 -61.55 33.61
CA VAL A 461 12.91 -61.96 34.92
C VAL A 461 13.34 -60.98 36.01
N CYS A 462 12.37 -60.41 36.75
CA CYS A 462 12.65 -59.55 37.90
C CYS A 462 13.15 -60.36 39.12
N LYS A 463 13.87 -59.70 40.03
CA LYS A 463 14.47 -60.34 41.22
C LYS A 463 13.46 -61.10 42.09
N ASP A 464 12.23 -60.60 42.23
CA ASP A 464 11.20 -61.26 43.06
C ASP A 464 10.71 -62.55 42.38
N CYS A 465 10.35 -62.47 41.09
CA CYS A 465 9.92 -63.65 40.32
C CYS A 465 11.04 -64.68 40.16
N PHE A 466 12.30 -64.24 40.16
CA PHE A 466 13.44 -65.14 40.19
C PHE A 466 13.45 -65.99 41.47
N LEU A 467 13.24 -65.42 42.65
CA LEU A 467 13.23 -66.17 43.91
C LEU A 467 12.06 -67.17 43.98
N ASP A 468 10.91 -66.82 43.40
CA ASP A 468 9.72 -67.66 43.41
C ASP A 468 9.79 -68.83 42.42
N ASN A 469 10.45 -68.63 41.28
CA ASN A 469 10.45 -69.61 40.17
C ASN A 469 11.81 -70.28 39.92
N TYR A 470 12.90 -69.70 40.39
CA TYR A 470 14.26 -70.16 40.15
C TYR A 470 15.08 -70.31 41.44
N PHE A 471 16.20 -70.99 41.32
CA PHE A 471 17.25 -71.04 42.33
C PHE A 471 18.63 -71.17 41.68
N GLU A 472 19.67 -70.74 42.39
CA GLU A 472 21.04 -70.96 41.97
C GLU A 472 21.56 -72.25 42.61
N CYS A 473 22.03 -73.19 41.78
CA CYS A 473 22.59 -74.45 42.27
C CYS A 473 23.95 -74.20 42.94
N GLU A 474 24.09 -74.53 44.22
CA GLU A 474 25.32 -74.33 45.01
C GLU A 474 26.54 -75.10 44.46
N LYS A 475 26.32 -76.13 43.62
CA LYS A 475 27.40 -76.96 43.06
C LYS A 475 27.87 -76.50 41.68
N CYS A 476 26.97 -76.10 40.79
CA CYS A 476 27.34 -75.70 39.43
C CYS A 476 27.12 -74.22 39.13
N CYS A 477 26.58 -73.44 40.07
CA CYS A 477 26.24 -72.02 39.93
C CYS A 477 25.27 -71.72 38.77
N ALA A 478 24.55 -72.74 38.27
CA ALA A 478 23.53 -72.53 37.25
C ALA A 478 22.23 -72.06 37.91
N SER A 479 21.64 -71.01 37.36
CA SER A 479 20.26 -70.58 37.66
C SER A 479 19.29 -71.52 36.96
N LEU A 480 18.45 -72.21 37.73
CA LEU A 480 17.57 -73.28 37.25
C LEU A 480 16.16 -73.07 37.82
N GLU A 481 15.14 -73.54 37.10
CA GLU A 481 13.76 -73.53 37.60
C GLU A 481 13.63 -74.35 38.88
N ASN A 482 12.73 -73.95 39.78
CA ASN A 482 12.52 -74.59 41.08
C ASN A 482 12.08 -76.06 40.98
N ASN A 483 11.50 -76.48 39.86
CA ASN A 483 11.18 -77.88 39.57
C ASN A 483 12.44 -78.75 39.36
N GLU A 484 13.61 -78.17 39.06
CA GLU A 484 14.90 -78.85 38.93
C GLU A 484 15.66 -78.93 40.25
N ARG A 485 15.11 -78.34 41.33
CA ARG A 485 15.66 -78.42 42.68
C ARG A 485 15.49 -79.84 43.23
N SER A 486 16.54 -80.37 43.83
CA SER A 486 16.49 -81.65 44.54
C SER A 486 16.01 -81.46 45.99
N ASP A 487 15.71 -82.57 46.67
CA ASP A 487 15.37 -82.56 48.09
C ASP A 487 16.58 -82.27 49.01
N LEU A 488 17.80 -82.21 48.45
CA LEU A 488 19.06 -81.94 49.17
C LEU A 488 19.39 -80.44 49.30
N GLY A 489 18.37 -79.57 49.23
CA GLY A 489 18.53 -78.11 49.33
C GLY A 489 18.70 -77.44 47.97
N ASN A 490 19.53 -76.40 47.88
CA ASN A 490 19.76 -75.63 46.65
C ASN A 490 20.75 -76.35 45.70
N ILE A 491 20.53 -77.65 45.45
CA ILE A 491 21.32 -78.46 44.51
C ILE A 491 20.38 -78.99 43.44
N CYS A 492 20.76 -78.88 42.17
CA CYS A 492 19.93 -79.38 41.08
C CYS A 492 20.00 -80.90 40.93
N LYS A 493 18.93 -81.49 40.41
CA LYS A 493 18.82 -82.93 40.14
C LYS A 493 20.03 -83.50 39.39
N THR A 494 20.50 -82.79 38.36
CA THR A 494 21.69 -83.21 37.59
C THR A 494 22.99 -83.22 38.42
N CYS A 495 23.16 -82.28 39.37
CA CYS A 495 24.33 -82.29 40.25
C CYS A 495 24.22 -83.37 41.33
N VAL A 496 23.00 -83.65 41.80
CA VAL A 496 22.75 -84.80 42.69
C VAL A 496 23.20 -86.09 42.02
N ASP A 497 22.72 -86.39 40.82
CA ASP A 497 23.07 -87.62 40.09
C ASP A 497 24.57 -87.76 39.81
N LYS A 498 25.30 -86.64 39.68
CA LYS A 498 26.73 -86.64 39.35
C LYS A 498 27.64 -86.71 40.58
N HIS A 499 27.22 -86.13 41.70
CA HIS A 499 28.10 -85.88 42.84
C HIS A 499 27.65 -86.57 44.12
N PHE A 500 26.43 -87.12 44.17
CA PHE A 500 25.86 -87.75 45.34
C PHE A 500 25.52 -89.22 45.08
N PHE A 501 25.92 -90.08 46.00
CA PHE A 501 25.73 -91.53 45.92
C PHE A 501 25.17 -92.06 47.24
N LEU A 502 24.46 -93.19 47.21
CA LEU A 502 24.03 -93.87 48.45
C LEU A 502 25.18 -94.74 48.97
N CYS A 503 25.49 -94.63 50.26
CA CYS A 503 26.41 -95.54 50.92
C CYS A 503 25.86 -96.97 50.88
N GLU A 504 26.63 -97.93 50.34
CA GLU A 504 26.17 -99.33 50.19
C GLU A 504 25.81 -100.02 51.52
N LYS A 505 26.33 -99.51 52.65
CA LYS A 505 26.19 -100.16 53.95
C LYS A 505 25.08 -99.57 54.83
N CYS A 506 24.94 -98.25 54.84
CA CYS A 506 23.99 -97.55 55.72
C CYS A 506 22.93 -96.75 54.95
N GLU A 507 22.97 -96.75 53.62
CA GLU A 507 22.06 -96.00 52.74
C GLU A 507 22.09 -94.47 52.95
N GLU A 508 23.07 -93.93 53.68
CA GLU A 508 23.27 -92.48 53.78
C GLU A 508 23.75 -91.88 52.46
N ILE A 509 23.24 -90.70 52.10
CA ILE A 509 23.67 -89.96 50.92
C ILE A 509 25.04 -89.32 51.19
N ILE A 510 26.02 -89.61 50.32
CA ILE A 510 27.39 -89.11 50.42
C ILE A 510 27.76 -88.28 49.19
N GLU A 511 28.43 -87.15 49.42
CA GLU A 511 29.03 -86.35 48.35
C GLU A 511 30.43 -86.90 48.02
N GLY A 512 30.70 -87.30 46.77
CA GLY A 512 31.99 -87.92 46.43
C GLY A 512 32.15 -88.39 44.98
N ASP A 513 33.22 -89.14 44.70
CA ASP A 513 33.43 -89.85 43.43
C ASP A 513 32.69 -91.21 43.50
N PRO A 514 31.95 -91.62 42.45
CA PRO A 514 31.27 -92.93 42.40
C PRO A 514 32.17 -94.13 42.69
N LYS A 515 33.50 -93.98 42.65
CA LYS A 515 34.46 -95.03 43.00
C LYS A 515 34.59 -95.31 44.51
N ASN A 516 34.05 -94.45 45.38
CA ASN A 516 34.07 -94.61 46.84
C ASN A 516 32.63 -94.59 47.41
N ILE A 517 31.97 -95.76 47.42
CA ILE A 517 30.54 -95.92 47.77
C ILE A 517 30.33 -96.15 49.29
N LEU A 518 31.32 -95.83 50.13
CA LEU A 518 31.21 -95.95 51.59
C LEU A 518 31.31 -94.56 52.23
N CYS A 519 30.36 -94.22 53.11
CA CYS A 519 30.41 -92.96 53.85
C CYS A 519 31.61 -92.91 54.80
N GLY A 520 31.98 -91.73 55.29
CA GLY A 520 33.07 -91.57 56.27
C GLY A 520 32.86 -92.41 57.55
N GLY A 521 31.61 -92.74 57.90
CA GLY A 521 31.28 -93.66 59.00
C GLY A 521 31.54 -95.13 58.65
N CYS A 522 31.14 -95.57 57.45
CA CYS A 522 31.28 -96.96 57.01
C CYS A 522 32.65 -97.31 56.44
N SER A 523 33.40 -96.33 55.92
CA SER A 523 34.79 -96.51 55.47
C SER A 523 35.79 -96.63 56.64
N ASN A 524 35.39 -96.18 57.84
CA ASN A 524 36.12 -96.40 59.09
C ASN A 524 35.75 -97.72 59.79
N GLU A 525 34.76 -98.46 59.27
CA GLU A 525 34.50 -99.84 59.68
C GLU A 525 35.34 -100.82 58.85
N GLU A 526 36.67 -100.67 58.89
CA GLU A 526 37.62 -101.79 58.81
C GLU A 526 39.07 -101.30 58.94
N CYS A 527 39.63 -101.51 60.13
CA CYS A 527 40.82 -102.36 60.27
C CYS A 527 40.82 -102.97 61.68
#